data_AF-A0A936PF90-F1
#
_entry.id   AF-A0A936PF90-F1
#
_cell.length_a   1.000
_cell.length_b   1.000
_cell.length_c   1.000
_cell.angle_alpha   90.00
_cell.angle_beta   90.00
_cell.angle_gamma   90.00
#
_symmetry.space_group_name_H-M   'P 1'
#
loop_
_entity.id
_entity.type
_entity.pdbx_description
1 polymer ?
#
loop_
_entity_poly.entity_id
_entity_poly.type
_entity_poly.pdbx_seq_one_letter_code
_entity_poly.pdbx_strand_id
1 'polypeptide(L)'
;MASLDRIRTHGFRRWYERQLIECHAWLVTWFLGLIVLVSGVELAGAGSGSRLTGAMLLLAGLSVTLFSWTRYRLLLEIAERLGEQAACPGCGAYAKFSIEASGPNPMPDGGDPVLEKQGGGIWLRAHCRKCGGLWVLR
;
A
#
# COMPACT_ATOMS: atom_id res chain seq x y z
N MET A 1 10.75 0.64 -4.77
CA MET A 1 11.41 1.61 -5.67
C MET A 1 10.54 1.95 -6.88
N ALA A 2 10.04 0.98 -7.67
CA ALA A 2 9.15 1.24 -8.83
C ALA A 2 7.83 1.98 -8.53
N SER A 3 7.35 1.97 -7.28
CA SER A 3 6.14 2.72 -6.88
C SER A 3 6.36 4.22 -6.83
N LEU A 4 7.55 4.69 -6.40
CA LEU A 4 7.84 6.11 -6.14
C LEU A 4 8.00 6.92 -7.42
N ASP A 5 8.71 6.36 -8.41
CA ASP A 5 8.80 6.96 -9.75
C ASP A 5 7.43 7.07 -10.43
N ARG A 6 6.51 6.14 -10.10
CA ARG A 6 5.13 6.20 -10.55
C ARG A 6 4.34 7.34 -9.89
N ILE A 7 4.57 7.63 -8.60
CA ILE A 7 3.93 8.78 -7.94
C ILE A 7 4.40 10.08 -8.60
N ARG A 8 5.70 10.19 -8.91
CA ARG A 8 6.29 11.37 -9.57
C ARG A 8 5.70 11.60 -10.96
N THR A 9 5.51 10.55 -11.75
CA THR A 9 5.05 10.65 -13.14
C THR A 9 3.52 10.72 -13.31
N HIS A 10 2.75 9.99 -12.51
CA HIS A 10 1.28 9.89 -12.69
C HIS A 10 0.49 10.81 -11.75
N GLY A 11 1.16 11.42 -10.78
CA GLY A 11 0.57 12.27 -9.75
C GLY A 11 -0.01 11.47 -8.59
N PHE A 12 0.06 12.06 -7.38
CA PHE A 12 -0.36 11.44 -6.12
C PHE A 12 -1.79 10.87 -6.18
N ARG A 13 -2.73 11.62 -6.77
CA ARG A 13 -4.14 11.21 -6.85
C ARG A 13 -4.36 9.90 -7.61
N ARG A 14 -3.81 9.76 -8.82
CA ARG A 14 -3.96 8.51 -9.61
C ARG A 14 -3.26 7.34 -8.95
N TRP A 15 -2.10 7.59 -8.34
CA TRP A 15 -1.40 6.56 -7.58
C TRP A 15 -2.22 6.09 -6.37
N TYR A 16 -2.81 7.02 -5.63
CA TYR A 16 -3.66 6.73 -4.47
C TYR A 16 -4.92 5.95 -4.87
N GLU A 17 -5.61 6.36 -5.93
CA GLU A 17 -6.75 5.63 -6.51
C GLU A 17 -6.33 4.19 -6.92
N ARG A 18 -5.15 4.02 -7.53
CA ARG A 18 -4.64 2.69 -7.90
C ARG A 18 -4.28 1.83 -6.69
N GLN A 19 -3.74 2.44 -5.62
CA GLN A 19 -3.47 1.72 -4.38
C GLN A 19 -4.74 1.28 -3.66
N LEU A 20 -5.79 2.12 -3.65
CA LEU A 20 -7.11 1.74 -3.15
C LEU A 20 -7.67 0.54 -3.91
N ILE A 21 -7.62 0.54 -5.24
CA ILE A 21 -8.08 -0.58 -6.07
C ILE A 21 -7.26 -1.85 -5.78
N GLU A 22 -5.93 -1.73 -5.69
CA GLU A 22 -5.06 -2.87 -5.38
C GLU A 22 -5.35 -3.44 -3.98
N CYS A 23 -5.56 -2.59 -2.99
CA CYS A 23 -5.98 -2.97 -1.64
C CYS A 23 -7.30 -3.77 -1.67
N HIS A 24 -8.32 -3.27 -2.38
CA HIS A 24 -9.59 -3.99 -2.54
C HIS A 24 -9.43 -5.33 -3.28
N ALA A 25 -8.55 -5.40 -4.27
CA ALA A 25 -8.26 -6.67 -4.97
C ALA A 25 -7.66 -7.71 -4.02
N TRP A 26 -6.78 -7.32 -3.09
CA TRP A 26 -6.27 -8.21 -2.05
C TRP A 26 -7.36 -8.64 -1.06
N LEU A 27 -8.30 -7.76 -0.71
CA LEU A 27 -9.46 -8.12 0.11
C LEU A 27 -10.36 -9.15 -0.59
N VAL A 28 -10.63 -8.95 -1.89
CA VAL A 28 -11.40 -9.93 -2.69
C VAL A 28 -10.66 -11.25 -2.79
N THR A 29 -9.34 -11.22 -2.99
CA THR A 29 -8.51 -12.44 -3.05
C THR A 29 -8.51 -13.19 -1.72
N TRP A 30 -8.46 -12.46 -0.60
CA TRP A 30 -8.63 -13.04 0.74
C TRP A 30 -9.98 -13.73 0.89
N PHE A 31 -11.06 -13.09 0.42
CA PHE A 31 -12.40 -13.67 0.46
C PHE A 31 -12.53 -14.92 -0.41
N LEU A 32 -11.96 -14.91 -1.63
CA LEU A 32 -11.89 -16.10 -2.49
C LEU A 32 -11.06 -17.23 -1.85
N GLY A 33 -9.97 -16.88 -1.17
CA GLY A 33 -9.15 -17.83 -0.40
C GLY A 33 -9.94 -18.53 0.72
N LEU A 34 -10.81 -17.79 1.42
CA LEU A 34 -11.72 -18.36 2.42
C LEU A 34 -12.73 -19.32 1.80
N ILE A 35 -13.30 -19.00 0.63
CA ILE A 35 -14.22 -19.90 -0.07
C ILE A 35 -13.50 -21.22 -0.41
N VAL A 36 -12.29 -21.14 -0.97
CA VAL A 36 -11.47 -22.34 -1.27
C VAL A 36 -11.17 -23.15 -0.02
N LEU A 37 -10.87 -22.48 1.10
CA LEU A 37 -10.61 -23.13 2.37
C LEU A 37 -11.84 -23.91 2.86
N VAL A 38 -13.04 -23.30 2.85
CA VAL A 38 -14.29 -23.96 3.23
C VAL A 38 -14.60 -25.14 2.30
N SER A 39 -14.47 -24.96 0.99
CA SER A 39 -14.64 -26.05 0.02
C SER A 39 -13.67 -27.21 0.26
N GLY A 40 -12.43 -26.91 0.69
CA GLY A 40 -11.44 -27.89 1.08
C GLY A 40 -11.85 -28.72 2.32
N VAL A 41 -12.48 -28.08 3.31
CA VAL A 41 -13.03 -28.76 4.50
C VAL A 41 -14.12 -29.75 4.08
N GLU A 42 -15.06 -29.30 3.26
CA GLU A 42 -16.17 -30.14 2.78
C GLU A 42 -15.65 -31.35 1.99
N LEU A 43 -14.70 -31.13 1.08
CA LEU A 43 -14.15 -32.20 0.25
C LEU A 43 -13.31 -33.21 1.04
N ALA A 44 -12.59 -32.74 2.07
CA ALA A 44 -11.85 -33.61 2.97
C ALA A 44 -12.78 -34.51 3.82
N GLY A 45 -13.99 -34.02 4.13
CA GLY A 45 -15.01 -34.78 4.85
C GLY A 45 -15.77 -35.81 3.99
N ALA A 46 -15.78 -35.65 2.66
CA ALA A 46 -16.65 -36.41 1.75
C ALA A 46 -16.25 -37.89 1.52
N GLY A 47 -15.01 -38.32 1.81
CA GLY A 47 -14.58 -39.72 1.65
C GLY A 47 -13.06 -39.92 1.59
N SER A 48 -12.60 -41.18 1.62
CA SER A 48 -11.16 -41.51 1.68
C SER A 48 -10.39 -41.07 0.41
N GLY A 49 -11.00 -41.22 -0.78
CA GLY A 49 -10.38 -40.82 -2.06
C GLY A 49 -10.29 -39.31 -2.29
N SER A 50 -11.14 -38.50 -1.65
CA SER A 50 -11.15 -37.04 -1.79
C SER A 50 -10.38 -36.30 -0.69
N ARG A 51 -9.93 -37.01 0.37
CA ARG A 51 -9.17 -36.44 1.49
C ARG A 51 -7.88 -35.76 1.07
N LEU A 52 -7.12 -36.37 0.16
CA LEU A 52 -5.85 -35.79 -0.30
C LEU A 52 -6.09 -34.46 -1.03
N THR A 53 -7.09 -34.44 -1.92
CA THR A 53 -7.49 -33.24 -2.66
C THR A 53 -8.03 -32.15 -1.72
N GLY A 54 -8.87 -32.53 -0.75
CA GLY A 54 -9.35 -31.61 0.29
C GLY A 54 -8.22 -31.03 1.13
N ALA A 55 -7.25 -31.83 1.55
CA ALA A 55 -6.07 -31.37 2.29
C ALA A 55 -5.21 -30.40 1.47
N MET A 56 -5.01 -30.67 0.16
CA MET A 56 -4.30 -29.74 -0.73
C MET A 56 -5.05 -28.40 -0.87
N LEU A 57 -6.38 -28.44 -1.04
CA LEU A 57 -7.20 -27.24 -1.12
C LEU A 57 -7.19 -26.44 0.19
N LEU A 58 -7.16 -27.11 1.34
CA LEU A 58 -7.03 -26.45 2.64
C LEU A 58 -5.70 -25.72 2.78
N LEU A 59 -4.59 -26.36 2.43
CA LEU A 59 -3.27 -25.72 2.47
C LEU A 59 -3.17 -24.56 1.47
N ALA A 60 -3.73 -24.71 0.27
CA ALA A 60 -3.81 -23.66 -0.73
C ALA A 60 -4.67 -22.48 -0.26
N GLY A 61 -5.88 -22.75 0.24
CA GLY A 61 -6.79 -21.73 0.76
C GLY A 61 -6.19 -20.98 1.94
N LEU A 62 -5.57 -21.69 2.89
CA LEU A 62 -4.91 -21.09 4.05
C LEU A 62 -3.73 -20.20 3.65
N SER A 63 -2.85 -20.68 2.77
CA SER A 63 -1.70 -19.90 2.31
C SER A 63 -2.12 -18.63 1.57
N VAL A 64 -3.10 -18.73 0.65
CA VAL A 64 -3.65 -17.57 -0.09
C VAL A 64 -4.31 -16.57 0.87
N THR A 65 -5.07 -17.05 1.85
CA THR A 65 -5.74 -16.20 2.84
C THR A 65 -4.71 -15.43 3.69
N LEU A 66 -3.72 -16.12 4.27
CA LEU A 66 -2.70 -15.47 5.09
C LEU A 66 -1.86 -14.45 4.29
N PHE A 67 -1.49 -14.82 3.06
CA PHE A 67 -0.72 -13.95 2.19
C PHE A 67 -1.51 -12.70 1.79
N SER A 68 -2.77 -12.88 1.39
CA SER A 68 -3.63 -11.78 0.96
C SER A 68 -3.95 -10.82 2.11
N TRP A 69 -4.18 -11.35 3.31
CA TRP A 69 -4.42 -10.54 4.50
C TRP A 69 -3.23 -9.64 4.86
N THR A 70 -2.03 -10.22 4.85
CA THR A 70 -0.79 -9.47 5.15
C THR A 70 -0.56 -8.36 4.13
N ARG A 71 -0.77 -8.67 2.85
CA ARG A 71 -0.66 -7.68 1.75
C ARG A 71 -1.72 -6.58 1.88
N TYR A 72 -2.97 -6.94 2.15
CA TYR A 72 -4.07 -6.00 2.35
C TYR A 72 -3.74 -4.97 3.45
N ARG A 73 -3.35 -5.45 4.64
CA ARG A 73 -3.01 -4.58 5.77
C ARG A 73 -1.85 -3.64 5.46
N LEU A 74 -0.80 -4.14 4.82
CA LEU A 74 0.36 -3.34 4.46
C LEU A 74 0.00 -2.24 3.46
N LEU A 75 -0.81 -2.55 2.44
CA LEU A 75 -1.25 -1.54 1.46
C LEU A 75 -2.15 -0.49 2.11
N LEU A 76 -3.05 -0.92 2.99
CA LEU A 76 -3.98 -0.03 3.69
C LEU A 76 -3.22 0.94 4.60
N GLU A 77 -2.26 0.45 5.38
CA GLU A 77 -1.47 1.29 6.29
C GLU A 77 -0.64 2.33 5.52
N ILE A 78 -0.06 1.95 4.37
CA ILE A 78 0.66 2.89 3.50
C ILE A 78 -0.31 3.96 2.97
N ALA A 79 -1.49 3.56 2.52
CA ALA A 79 -2.48 4.49 1.98
C ALA A 79 -2.99 5.47 3.06
N GLU A 80 -3.20 4.98 4.28
CA GLU A 80 -3.65 5.80 5.41
C GLU A 80 -2.58 6.81 5.84
N ARG A 81 -1.33 6.36 6.08
CA ARG A 81 -0.21 7.25 6.47
C ARG A 81 0.06 8.34 5.43
N LEU A 82 0.08 7.98 4.14
CA LEU A 82 0.29 8.97 3.08
C LEU A 82 -0.94 9.86 2.89
N GLY A 83 -2.15 9.33 3.14
CA GLY A 83 -3.40 10.08 3.08
C GLY A 83 -3.49 11.15 4.16
N GLU A 84 -3.10 10.84 5.40
CA GLU A 84 -3.06 11.82 6.50
C GLU A 84 -2.10 12.97 6.23
N GLN A 85 -0.96 12.68 5.60
CA GLN A 85 0.08 13.66 5.24
C GLN A 85 -0.16 14.37 3.89
N ALA A 86 -1.26 14.05 3.20
CA ALA A 86 -1.62 14.63 1.89
C ALA A 86 -2.32 16.01 1.99
N ALA A 87 -2.44 16.57 3.19
CA ALA A 87 -2.95 17.92 3.39
C ALA A 87 -1.80 18.93 3.46
N CYS A 88 -1.92 20.02 2.70
CA CYS A 88 -0.95 21.12 2.80
C CYS A 88 -1.08 21.83 4.16
N PRO A 89 0.00 21.97 4.96
CA PRO A 89 -0.06 22.60 6.28
C PRO A 89 -0.37 24.12 6.22
N GLY A 90 -0.09 24.78 5.09
CA GLY A 90 -0.33 26.22 4.94
C GLY A 90 -1.77 26.57 4.54
N CYS A 91 -2.36 25.83 3.60
CA CYS A 91 -3.66 26.20 3.00
C CYS A 91 -4.77 25.14 3.16
N GLY A 92 -4.47 24.01 3.81
CA GLY A 92 -5.40 22.90 4.02
C GLY A 92 -5.85 22.18 2.74
N ALA A 93 -5.24 22.46 1.59
CA ALA A 93 -5.63 21.82 0.34
C ALA A 93 -5.21 20.35 0.34
N TYR A 94 -6.20 19.45 0.31
CA TYR A 94 -5.99 18.00 0.26
C TYR A 94 -5.67 17.52 -1.16
N ALA A 95 -4.65 16.67 -1.31
CA ALA A 95 -4.26 15.99 -2.56
C ALA A 95 -4.04 16.91 -3.78
N LYS A 96 -3.84 18.22 -3.57
CA LYS A 96 -3.57 19.24 -4.61
C LYS A 96 -2.09 19.64 -4.63
N PHE A 97 -1.21 18.66 -4.73
CA PHE A 97 0.24 18.88 -4.80
C PHE A 97 0.91 18.05 -5.89
N SER A 98 2.05 18.51 -6.37
CA SER A 98 2.96 17.80 -7.27
C SER A 98 4.16 17.30 -6.47
N ILE A 99 4.72 16.15 -6.84
CA ILE A 99 5.94 15.63 -6.21
C ILE A 99 7.11 16.00 -7.11
N GLU A 100 8.01 16.84 -6.59
CA GLU A 100 9.16 17.33 -7.36
C GLU A 100 10.36 16.41 -7.21
N ALA A 101 10.57 15.87 -6.01
CA ALA A 101 11.70 15.00 -5.70
C ALA A 101 11.29 13.85 -4.78
N SER A 102 11.92 12.69 -5.01
CA SER A 102 11.81 11.50 -4.18
C SER A 102 13.17 10.82 -4.17
N GLY A 103 13.66 10.40 -3.00
CA GLY A 103 14.96 9.74 -2.91
C GLY A 103 15.12 8.87 -1.66
N PRO A 104 16.09 7.94 -1.68
CA PRO A 104 16.68 7.43 -0.45
C PRO A 104 17.45 8.56 0.25
N ASN A 105 17.69 8.43 1.56
CA ASN A 105 18.58 9.35 2.28
C ASN A 105 20.03 9.18 1.75
N PRO A 106 20.85 10.22 1.51
CA PRO A 106 20.68 11.62 1.88
C PRO A 106 20.10 12.52 0.77
N MET A 107 19.43 13.58 1.21
CA MET A 107 18.91 14.67 0.37
C MET A 107 20.04 15.30 -0.47
N PRO A 108 19.91 15.49 -1.80
CA PRO A 108 20.99 16.01 -2.64
C PRO A 108 21.37 17.48 -2.34
N ASP A 109 20.50 18.26 -1.70
CA ASP A 109 20.68 19.72 -1.55
C ASP A 109 20.87 20.20 -0.10
N GLY A 110 21.36 19.36 0.83
CA GLY A 110 21.63 19.81 2.20
C GLY A 110 20.39 20.42 2.87
N GLY A 111 19.34 19.60 2.98
CA GLY A 111 18.09 20.00 3.64
C GLY A 111 18.33 20.45 5.09
N ASP A 112 17.39 21.22 5.60
CA ASP A 112 17.38 21.74 6.97
C ASP A 112 17.86 20.69 7.99
N PRO A 113 18.96 20.95 8.73
CA PRO A 113 19.62 19.97 9.60
C PRO A 113 18.73 19.48 10.75
N VAL A 114 17.62 20.17 11.04
CA VAL A 114 16.60 19.71 12.00
C VAL A 114 15.79 18.53 11.44
N LEU A 115 15.57 18.50 10.12
CA LEU A 115 14.79 17.47 9.42
C LEU A 115 15.60 16.20 9.12
N GLU A 116 16.92 16.29 9.00
CA GLU A 116 17.82 15.17 8.65
C GLU A 116 17.96 14.11 9.77
N LYS A 117 17.81 14.51 11.03
CA LYS A 117 18.02 13.63 12.20
C LYS A 117 16.91 12.59 12.45
N GLN A 118 15.80 12.58 11.70
CA GLN A 118 14.57 11.89 12.12
C GLN A 118 14.07 10.69 11.28
N GLY A 119 14.79 10.15 10.30
CA GLY A 119 14.30 8.88 9.73
C GLY A 119 15.08 8.27 8.57
N GLY A 120 15.51 7.03 8.75
CA GLY A 120 16.03 6.14 7.70
C GLY A 120 14.93 5.62 6.77
N GLY A 121 14.11 6.51 6.22
CA GLY A 121 13.00 6.23 5.32
C GLY A 121 13.08 6.97 4.00
N ILE A 122 12.25 6.56 3.04
CA ILE A 122 12.07 7.25 1.76
C ILE A 122 11.40 8.60 2.04
N TRP A 123 11.90 9.68 1.43
CA TRP A 123 11.26 11.01 1.52
C TRP A 123 10.66 11.42 0.18
N LEU A 124 9.52 12.10 0.22
CA LEU A 124 8.84 12.68 -0.95
C LEU A 124 8.62 14.18 -0.71
N ARG A 125 9.18 15.04 -1.56
CA ARG A 125 8.97 16.49 -1.49
C ARG A 125 7.73 16.87 -2.30
N ALA A 126 6.70 17.32 -1.59
CA ALA A 126 5.45 17.79 -2.16
C ALA A 126 5.42 19.31 -2.29
N HIS A 127 4.95 19.79 -3.43
CA HIS A 127 4.75 21.20 -3.76
C HIS A 127 3.25 21.49 -3.93
N CYS A 128 2.69 22.37 -3.11
CA CYS A 128 1.28 22.75 -3.16
C CYS A 128 0.96 23.54 -4.43
N ARG A 129 -0.01 23.09 -5.23
CA ARG A 129 -0.47 23.85 -6.40
C ARG A 129 -1.35 25.06 -6.06
N LYS A 130 -1.83 25.17 -4.81
CA LYS A 130 -2.72 26.27 -4.38
C LYS A 130 -1.95 27.44 -3.77
N CYS A 131 -1.02 27.17 -2.86
CA CYS A 131 -0.28 28.20 -2.13
C CYS A 131 1.24 28.20 -2.39
N GLY A 132 1.76 27.26 -3.19
CA GLY A 132 3.20 27.11 -3.42
C GLY A 132 4.00 26.55 -2.22
N GLY A 133 3.33 26.20 -1.12
CA GLY A 133 3.99 25.64 0.07
C GLY A 133 4.64 24.28 -0.22
N LEU A 134 5.86 24.10 0.28
CA LEU A 134 6.64 22.87 0.18
C LEU A 134 6.61 22.11 1.50
N TRP A 135 6.40 20.80 1.46
CA TRP A 135 6.54 19.94 2.65
C TRP A 135 7.06 18.55 2.26
N VAL A 136 7.46 17.77 3.25
CA VAL A 136 8.00 16.42 3.08
C VAL A 136 7.00 15.40 3.62
N LEU A 137 6.66 14.39 2.81
CA LEU A 137 5.93 13.20 3.25
C LEU A 137 6.93 12.09 3.61
N ARG A 138 6.64 11.38 4.71
CA ARG A 138 7.41 10.23 5.21
C ARG A 138 6.54 9.00 5.44
#